data_AF-A0A3D9H2V6-F1
#
_entry.id   AF-A0A3D9H2V6-F1
#
_cell.length_a   1.000
_cell.length_b   1.000
_cell.length_c   1.000
_cell.angle_alpha   90.00
_cell.angle_beta   90.00
_cell.angle_gamma   90.00
#
_symmetry.space_group_name_H-M   'P 1'
#
loop_
_entity.id
_entity.type
_entity.pdbx_description
1 polymer ?
#
loop_
_entity_poly.entity_id
_entity_poly.type
_entity_poly.pdbx_seq_one_letter_code
_entity_poly.pdbx_strand_id
1 'polypeptide(L)'
;MKKTVILLLIFIVFPLLGLAQSIENVDFISPIHNDVSAIKKDGKWAFMNKNGDLIIDYRTDLVIEQNEDGAYPIFYNDRCKIVEVKAGISYFGFINKSGEAIIEPQFLNTTNFKEGIAIALKVDKKVIGENTALGKEMVNYRYFEVLINTEGEALYYLTLDGVNVVLDKDFLTGVPLIMSKYIAKDLYAVKQKDNTWSLVKVKM
;
A
#
# COMPACT_ATOMS: atom_id res chain seq x y z
N MET A 1 -32.79 49.38 22.17
CA MET A 1 -32.07 49.10 20.90
C MET A 1 -30.56 48.92 21.07
N LYS A 2 -29.83 49.72 21.86
CA LYS A 2 -28.37 49.57 22.04
C LYS A 2 -27.91 48.24 22.68
N LYS A 3 -28.65 47.69 23.64
CA LYS A 3 -28.27 46.42 24.32
C LYS A 3 -28.45 45.18 23.43
N THR A 4 -29.39 45.20 22.50
CA THR A 4 -29.67 44.08 21.58
C THR A 4 -28.60 43.99 20.48
N VAL A 5 -28.07 45.13 20.02
CA VAL A 5 -26.99 45.18 19.03
C VAL A 5 -25.67 44.64 19.59
N ILE A 6 -25.38 44.88 20.87
CA ILE A 6 -24.18 44.35 21.54
C ILE A 6 -24.25 42.82 21.68
N LEU A 7 -25.42 42.27 21.99
CA LEU A 7 -25.61 40.82 22.11
C LEU A 7 -25.44 40.10 20.76
N LEU A 8 -25.89 40.72 19.66
CA LEU A 8 -25.73 40.20 18.31
C LEU A 8 -24.27 40.24 17.83
N LEU A 9 -23.52 41.28 18.20
CA LEU A 9 -22.08 41.39 17.94
C LEU A 9 -21.28 40.32 18.67
N ILE A 10 -21.63 39.98 19.92
CA ILE A 10 -20.96 38.91 20.67
C ILE A 10 -21.17 37.56 19.97
N PHE A 11 -22.37 37.27 19.46
CA PHE A 11 -22.65 36.02 18.73
C PHE A 11 -21.97 35.94 17.35
N ILE A 12 -21.66 37.07 16.71
CA ILE A 12 -20.93 37.13 15.43
C ILE A 12 -19.41 37.02 15.64
N VAL A 13 -18.89 37.45 16.79
CA VAL A 13 -17.45 37.36 17.13
C VAL A 13 -17.08 36.02 17.80
N PHE A 14 -18.05 35.34 18.44
CA PHE A 14 -17.81 34.07 19.14
C PHE A 14 -17.40 32.86 18.27
N PRO A 15 -17.74 32.71 16.97
CA PRO A 15 -17.30 31.57 16.19
C PRO A 15 -15.85 31.69 15.66
N LEU A 16 -15.12 32.76 16.01
CA LEU A 16 -13.72 32.97 15.60
C LEU A 16 -12.68 32.68 16.68
N LEU A 17 -13.10 32.21 17.86
CA LEU A 17 -12.19 31.54 18.78
C LEU A 17 -11.85 30.18 18.16
N GLY A 18 -10.80 30.14 17.34
CA GLY A 18 -10.19 28.90 16.89
C GLY A 18 -9.83 28.08 18.13
N LEU A 19 -10.64 27.09 18.45
CA LEU A 19 -10.31 26.13 19.49
C LEU A 19 -9.08 25.39 18.99
N ALA A 20 -7.96 25.52 19.71
CA ALA A 20 -6.82 24.67 19.47
C ALA A 20 -7.27 23.22 19.70
N GLN A 21 -7.32 22.43 18.64
CA GLN A 21 -7.62 21.00 18.73
C GLN A 21 -6.31 20.27 19.05
N SER A 22 -6.21 19.69 20.24
CA SER A 22 -5.10 18.80 20.60
C SER A 22 -5.47 17.35 20.26
N ILE A 23 -4.53 16.63 19.62
CA ILE A 23 -4.59 15.17 19.53
C ILE A 23 -3.78 14.62 20.71
N GLU A 24 -4.47 14.10 21.71
CA GLU A 24 -3.85 13.61 22.95
C GLU A 24 -3.70 12.09 22.95
N ASN A 25 -2.74 11.61 23.74
CA ASN A 25 -2.46 10.20 24.00
C ASN A 25 -2.14 9.41 22.71
N VAL A 26 -1.12 9.86 21.98
CA VAL A 26 -0.60 9.17 20.80
C VAL A 26 0.67 8.40 21.17
N ASP A 27 0.80 7.20 20.61
CA ASP A 27 1.92 6.30 20.90
C ASP A 27 3.19 6.70 20.14
N PHE A 28 3.02 7.25 18.94
CA PHE A 28 4.11 7.62 18.04
C PHE A 28 3.65 8.66 17.02
N ILE A 29 4.56 9.53 16.59
CA ILE A 29 4.39 10.47 15.48
C ILE A 29 5.66 10.38 14.61
N SER A 30 5.49 10.13 13.30
CA SER A 30 6.62 10.12 12.36
C SER A 30 7.06 11.54 12.01
N PRO A 31 8.31 11.72 11.52
CA PRO A 31 8.66 12.92 10.76
C PRO A 31 7.69 13.15 9.59
N ILE A 32 7.61 14.40 9.12
CA ILE A 32 6.79 14.73 7.96
C ILE A 32 7.49 14.21 6.70
N HIS A 33 6.81 13.34 5.95
CA HIS A 33 7.22 12.85 4.64
C HIS A 33 6.10 13.07 3.63
N ASN A 34 6.42 13.63 2.45
CA ASN A 34 5.42 13.91 1.40
C ASN A 34 4.19 14.70 1.90
N ASP A 35 4.47 15.73 2.71
CA ASP A 35 3.51 16.66 3.32
C ASP A 35 2.59 16.05 4.38
N VAL A 36 2.83 14.82 4.79
CA VAL A 36 2.01 14.11 5.78
C VAL A 36 2.89 13.47 6.86
N SER A 37 2.31 13.22 8.02
CA SER A 37 2.95 12.48 9.12
C SER A 37 2.04 11.35 9.57
N ALA A 38 2.63 10.18 9.84
CA ALA A 38 1.93 9.03 10.37
C ALA A 38 1.83 9.15 11.90
N ILE A 39 0.62 8.97 12.43
CA ILE A 39 0.34 8.98 13.86
C ILE A 39 -0.12 7.59 14.29
N LYS A 40 0.46 7.07 15.36
CA LYS A 40 0.02 5.83 15.99
C LYS A 40 -0.77 6.11 17.26
N LYS A 41 -1.90 5.42 17.43
CA LYS A 41 -2.68 5.43 18.66
C LYS A 41 -3.43 4.12 18.81
N ASP A 42 -3.36 3.50 19.99
CA ASP A 42 -4.08 2.27 20.33
C ASP A 42 -3.84 1.15 19.31
N GLY A 43 -2.61 1.04 18.80
CA GLY A 43 -2.21 0.04 17.80
C GLY A 43 -2.70 0.32 16.36
N LYS A 44 -3.36 1.45 16.11
CA LYS A 44 -3.81 1.88 14.78
C LYS A 44 -2.96 3.03 14.26
N TRP A 45 -2.97 3.22 12.95
CA TRP A 45 -2.25 4.29 12.28
C TRP A 45 -3.19 5.22 11.52
N ALA A 46 -2.92 6.51 11.57
CA ALA A 46 -3.59 7.56 10.83
C ALA A 46 -2.54 8.42 10.11
N PHE A 47 -2.97 9.26 9.17
CA PHE A 47 -2.12 10.30 8.60
C PHE A 47 -2.68 11.68 8.89
N MET A 48 -1.80 12.62 9.25
CA MET A 48 -2.13 14.03 9.41
C MET A 48 -1.37 14.91 8.41
N ASN A 49 -1.95 16.07 8.11
CA ASN A 49 -1.27 17.13 7.38
C ASN A 49 -0.40 18.00 8.31
N LYS A 50 0.25 19.03 7.75
CA LYS A 50 1.10 19.98 8.50
C LYS A 50 0.35 20.89 9.48
N ASN A 51 -0.96 21.02 9.33
CA ASN A 51 -1.80 21.80 10.23
C ASN A 51 -2.25 20.98 11.45
N GLY A 52 -1.99 19.66 11.46
CA GLY A 52 -2.45 18.73 12.49
C GLY A 52 -3.82 18.12 12.21
N ASP A 53 -4.42 18.39 11.05
CA ASP A 53 -5.69 17.76 10.68
C ASP A 53 -5.44 16.33 10.21
N LEU A 54 -6.24 15.38 10.70
CA LEU A 54 -6.26 14.02 10.18
C LEU A 54 -6.79 14.03 8.74
N ILE A 55 -5.98 13.56 7.80
CA ILE A 55 -6.36 13.38 6.39
C ILE A 55 -6.81 11.94 6.10
N ILE A 56 -6.31 10.98 6.88
CA ILE A 56 -6.71 9.58 6.84
C ILE A 56 -6.90 9.15 8.28
N ASP A 57 -8.10 8.69 8.61
CA ASP A 57 -8.45 8.25 9.96
C ASP A 57 -7.72 6.94 10.35
N TYR A 58 -7.75 6.63 11.65
CA TYR A 58 -7.09 5.48 12.24
C TYR A 58 -7.56 4.15 11.63
N ARG A 59 -6.61 3.42 11.06
CA ARG A 59 -6.81 2.14 10.38
C ARG A 59 -5.68 1.17 10.69
N THR A 60 -5.93 -0.12 10.45
CA THR A 60 -5.03 -1.23 10.85
C THR A 60 -4.33 -1.90 9.68
N ASP A 61 -4.75 -1.59 8.46
CA ASP A 61 -4.32 -2.22 7.22
C ASP A 61 -3.16 -1.49 6.53
N LEU A 62 -2.62 -0.42 7.12
CA LEU A 62 -1.44 0.27 6.60
C LEU A 62 -0.18 -0.59 6.77
N VAL A 63 0.61 -0.70 5.70
CA VAL A 63 1.87 -1.44 5.73
C VAL A 63 2.95 -0.61 6.42
N ILE A 64 3.54 -1.19 7.46
CA ILE A 64 4.64 -0.58 8.22
C ILE A 64 5.95 -0.85 7.49
N GLU A 65 6.70 0.20 7.17
CA GLU A 65 8.00 0.10 6.50
C GLU A 65 9.12 0.58 7.42
N GLN A 66 10.28 -0.07 7.35
CA GLN A 66 11.46 0.33 8.12
C GLN A 66 12.20 1.46 7.41
N ASN A 67 12.44 2.54 8.14
CA ASN A 67 13.19 3.72 7.70
C ASN A 67 14.25 4.08 8.76
N GLU A 68 15.09 5.07 8.46
CA GLU A 68 16.13 5.55 9.38
C GLU A 68 15.54 6.04 10.71
N ASP A 69 14.36 6.67 10.67
CA ASP A 69 13.66 7.23 11.83
C ASP A 69 12.73 6.22 12.53
N GLY A 70 12.64 4.98 12.03
CA GLY A 70 11.86 3.90 12.63
C GLY A 70 10.88 3.20 11.68
N ALA A 71 9.97 2.41 12.27
CA ALA A 71 9.01 1.58 11.55
C ALA A 71 7.62 2.21 11.56
N TYR A 72 7.18 2.75 10.42
CA TYR A 72 5.87 3.39 10.27
C TYR A 72 5.38 3.33 8.81
N PRO A 73 4.06 3.46 8.57
CA PRO A 73 3.54 3.57 7.21
C PRO A 73 3.93 4.91 6.59
N ILE A 74 4.22 4.90 5.31
CA ILE A 74 4.76 6.06 4.60
C ILE A 74 4.13 6.18 3.21
N PHE A 75 3.99 7.42 2.76
CA PHE A 75 3.63 7.72 1.38
C PHE A 75 4.86 7.77 0.49
N TYR A 76 4.81 7.15 -0.67
CA TYR A 76 5.76 7.33 -1.78
C TYR A 76 4.98 7.71 -3.03
N ASN A 77 5.33 8.84 -3.65
CA ASN A 77 4.65 9.34 -4.86
C ASN A 77 3.12 9.37 -4.70
N ASP A 78 2.66 9.99 -3.61
CA ASP A 78 1.24 10.12 -3.23
C ASP A 78 0.47 8.81 -2.99
N ARG A 79 1.18 7.69 -2.75
CA ARG A 79 0.58 6.38 -2.48
C ARG A 79 1.14 5.74 -1.22
N CYS A 80 0.28 5.10 -0.44
CA CYS A 80 0.68 4.29 0.73
C CYS A 80 0.23 2.84 0.53
N LYS A 81 1.07 1.87 0.90
CA LYS A 81 0.72 0.45 0.81
C LYS A 81 -0.28 0.07 1.88
N ILE A 82 -1.26 -0.75 1.49
CA ILE A 82 -2.20 -1.41 2.39
C ILE A 82 -2.12 -2.93 2.24
N VAL A 83 -2.55 -3.64 3.27
CA VAL A 83 -2.57 -5.11 3.33
C VAL A 83 -3.92 -5.62 3.80
N GLU A 84 -4.43 -6.65 3.12
CA GLU A 84 -5.62 -7.40 3.50
C GLU A 84 -5.26 -8.89 3.62
N VAL A 85 -5.73 -9.55 4.68
CA VAL A 85 -5.47 -10.98 4.90
C VAL A 85 -6.70 -11.80 4.51
N LYS A 86 -6.58 -12.61 3.45
CA LYS A 86 -7.63 -13.52 2.96
C LYS A 86 -7.19 -14.96 3.16
N ALA A 87 -7.97 -15.74 3.91
CA ALA A 87 -7.66 -17.14 4.24
C ALA A 87 -6.24 -17.34 4.84
N GLY A 88 -5.74 -16.35 5.58
CA GLY A 88 -4.39 -16.37 6.18
C GLY A 88 -3.26 -15.94 5.23
N ILE A 89 -3.58 -15.46 4.03
CA ILE A 89 -2.60 -14.96 3.06
C ILE A 89 -2.74 -13.45 2.93
N SER A 90 -1.60 -12.75 3.03
CA SER A 90 -1.54 -11.30 2.86
C SER A 90 -1.56 -10.92 1.38
N TYR A 91 -2.44 -9.98 1.04
CA TYR A 91 -2.52 -9.33 -0.26
C TYR A 91 -2.27 -7.84 -0.09
N PHE A 92 -1.56 -7.26 -1.04
CA PHE A 92 -1.08 -5.88 -0.99
C PHE A 92 -1.77 -5.05 -2.07
N GLY A 93 -2.10 -3.82 -1.67
CA GLY A 93 -2.72 -2.80 -2.50
C GLY A 93 -2.18 -1.41 -2.14
N PHE A 94 -2.84 -0.37 -2.60
CA PHE A 94 -2.44 1.01 -2.36
C PHE A 94 -3.64 1.91 -2.12
N ILE A 95 -3.45 2.91 -1.26
CA ILE A 95 -4.37 4.02 -1.04
C ILE A 95 -3.78 5.34 -1.51
N ASN A 96 -4.65 6.28 -1.86
CA ASN A 96 -4.29 7.68 -2.10
C ASN A 96 -4.28 8.50 -0.78
N LYS A 97 -4.02 9.81 -0.87
CA LYS A 97 -4.02 10.73 0.28
C LYS A 97 -5.39 11.01 0.90
N SER A 98 -6.50 10.68 0.24
CA SER A 98 -7.85 10.67 0.84
C SER A 98 -8.15 9.35 1.58
N GLY A 99 -7.25 8.37 1.52
CA GLY A 99 -7.40 7.07 2.17
C GLY A 99 -8.20 6.04 1.35
N GLU A 100 -8.59 6.39 0.12
CA GLU A 100 -9.34 5.52 -0.79
C GLU A 100 -8.38 4.51 -1.44
N ALA A 101 -8.81 3.25 -1.54
CA ALA A 101 -8.08 2.22 -2.24
C ALA A 101 -8.12 2.50 -3.75
N ILE A 102 -6.98 2.89 -4.30
CA ILE A 102 -6.77 3.10 -5.75
C ILE A 102 -6.32 1.81 -6.43
N ILE A 103 -5.69 0.91 -5.66
CA ILE A 103 -5.36 -0.44 -6.08
C ILE A 103 -5.79 -1.35 -4.95
N GLU A 104 -6.83 -2.15 -5.18
CA GLU A 104 -7.31 -3.10 -4.18
C GLU A 104 -6.24 -4.14 -3.84
N PRO A 105 -6.19 -4.63 -2.57
CA PRO A 105 -5.32 -5.73 -2.17
C PRO A 105 -5.50 -6.99 -3.01
N GLN A 106 -4.56 -7.20 -3.93
CA GLN A 106 -4.61 -8.31 -4.91
C GLN A 106 -3.25 -8.93 -5.25
N PHE A 107 -2.14 -8.29 -4.86
CA PHE A 107 -0.79 -8.79 -5.12
C PHE A 107 -0.22 -9.50 -3.90
N LEU A 108 0.59 -10.55 -4.06
CA LEU A 108 1.22 -11.22 -2.91
C LEU A 108 2.30 -10.37 -2.23
N ASN A 109 2.85 -9.39 -2.96
CA ASN A 109 3.79 -8.38 -2.47
C ASN A 109 3.91 -7.25 -3.49
N THR A 110 4.33 -6.06 -3.07
CA THR A 110 4.60 -4.91 -3.95
C THR A 110 5.80 -4.09 -3.46
N THR A 111 6.55 -3.52 -4.38
CA THR A 111 7.48 -2.41 -4.07
C THR A 111 6.71 -1.10 -4.01
N ASN A 112 7.33 -0.06 -3.46
CA ASN A 112 6.81 1.30 -3.60
C ASN A 112 6.92 1.78 -5.04
N PHE A 113 6.03 2.70 -5.43
CA PHE A 113 6.05 3.32 -6.74
C PHE A 113 7.30 4.18 -6.91
N LYS A 114 7.95 4.08 -8.07
CA LYS A 114 9.01 4.96 -8.54
C LYS A 114 8.70 5.33 -9.98
N GLU A 115 8.63 6.63 -10.27
CA GLU A 115 8.31 7.13 -11.62
C GLU A 115 7.01 6.54 -12.21
N GLY A 116 5.98 6.38 -11.37
CA GLY A 116 4.68 5.85 -11.80
C GLY A 116 4.62 4.32 -11.95
N ILE A 117 5.71 3.61 -11.67
CA ILE A 117 5.77 2.14 -11.78
C ILE A 117 6.12 1.49 -10.45
N ALA A 118 5.53 0.33 -10.16
CA ALA A 118 5.93 -0.55 -9.07
C ALA A 118 6.16 -1.98 -9.59
N ILE A 119 6.98 -2.76 -8.89
CA ILE A 119 7.08 -4.21 -9.11
C ILE A 119 6.07 -4.88 -8.17
N ALA A 120 5.27 -5.81 -8.69
CA ALA A 120 4.29 -6.55 -7.91
C ALA A 120 4.37 -8.05 -8.18
N LEU A 121 3.98 -8.84 -7.18
CA LEU A 121 3.79 -10.30 -7.32
C LEU A 121 2.35 -10.60 -7.70
N LYS A 122 2.10 -10.72 -9.01
CA LYS A 122 0.78 -11.05 -9.55
C LYS A 122 0.60 -12.55 -9.62
N VAL A 123 -0.51 -13.05 -9.10
CA VAL A 123 -0.87 -14.47 -9.17
C VAL A 123 -1.75 -14.73 -10.38
N ASP A 124 -1.37 -15.71 -11.19
CA ASP A 124 -2.21 -16.25 -12.26
C ASP A 124 -2.68 -17.67 -11.90
N LYS A 125 -3.97 -17.92 -12.11
CA LYS A 125 -4.62 -19.22 -11.96
C LYS A 125 -4.64 -19.93 -13.31
N LYS A 126 -4.09 -21.14 -13.38
CA LYS A 126 -4.20 -22.01 -14.55
C LYS A 126 -5.06 -23.23 -14.22
N VAL A 127 -6.15 -23.43 -14.95
CA VAL A 127 -6.92 -24.69 -14.90
C VAL A 127 -6.13 -25.74 -15.69
N ILE A 128 -5.81 -26.85 -15.04
CA ILE A 128 -5.02 -27.96 -15.62
C ILE A 128 -5.87 -29.19 -15.92
N GLY A 129 -7.13 -29.18 -15.50
CA GLY A 129 -8.09 -30.23 -15.78
C GLY A 129 -9.30 -30.14 -14.85
N GLU A 130 -10.15 -31.15 -14.90
CA GLU A 130 -11.30 -31.30 -14.02
C GLU A 130 -11.24 -32.68 -13.35
N ASN A 131 -11.48 -32.70 -12.03
CA ASN A 131 -11.79 -33.93 -11.33
C ASN A 131 -13.27 -34.23 -11.55
N THR A 132 -13.56 -35.09 -12.53
CA THR A 132 -14.93 -35.44 -12.92
C THR A 132 -15.71 -36.18 -11.82
N ALA A 133 -15.03 -36.89 -10.92
CA ALA A 133 -15.67 -37.56 -9.80
C ALA A 133 -16.21 -36.57 -8.75
N LEU A 134 -15.57 -35.39 -8.62
CA LEU A 134 -15.95 -34.35 -7.65
C LEU A 134 -16.60 -33.12 -8.30
N GLY A 135 -16.59 -33.01 -9.63
CA GLY A 135 -17.02 -31.82 -10.37
C GLY A 135 -16.21 -30.58 -10.00
N LYS A 136 -14.88 -30.73 -9.80
CA LYS A 136 -14.00 -29.63 -9.37
C LYS A 136 -12.86 -29.39 -10.34
N GLU A 137 -12.60 -28.13 -10.65
CA GLU A 137 -11.40 -27.73 -11.39
C GLU A 137 -10.14 -28.11 -10.62
N MET A 138 -9.20 -28.72 -11.32
CA MET A 138 -7.82 -28.86 -10.85
C MET A 138 -7.04 -27.65 -11.34
N VAL A 139 -6.38 -26.96 -10.42
CA VAL A 139 -5.77 -25.66 -10.70
C VAL A 139 -4.32 -25.63 -10.22
N ASN A 140 -3.48 -24.92 -10.96
CA ASN A 140 -2.13 -24.57 -10.56
C ASN A 140 -2.03 -23.05 -10.48
N TYR A 141 -1.51 -22.54 -9.37
CA TYR A 141 -1.23 -21.12 -9.21
C TYR A 141 0.25 -20.86 -9.41
N ARG A 142 0.55 -19.79 -10.13
CA ARG A 142 1.90 -19.23 -10.22
C ARG A 142 1.85 -17.76 -9.94
N TYR A 143 2.87 -17.22 -9.30
CA TYR A 143 3.05 -15.78 -9.26
C TYR A 143 4.22 -15.33 -10.12
N PHE A 144 4.14 -14.10 -10.61
CA PHE A 144 5.11 -13.47 -11.49
C PHE A 144 5.48 -12.10 -10.93
N GLU A 145 6.74 -11.72 -11.09
CA GLU A 145 7.14 -10.33 -10.91
C GLU A 145 6.72 -9.54 -12.14
N VAL A 146 5.82 -8.58 -11.96
CA VAL A 146 5.28 -7.73 -13.01
C VAL A 146 5.50 -6.25 -12.70
N LEU A 147 5.63 -5.44 -13.73
CA LEU A 147 5.56 -3.98 -13.63
C LEU A 147 4.10 -3.56 -13.68
N ILE A 148 3.65 -2.80 -12.68
CA ILE A 148 2.29 -2.24 -12.63
C ILE A 148 2.32 -0.71 -12.75
N ASN A 149 1.30 -0.15 -13.42
CA ASN A 149 1.06 1.30 -13.45
C ASN A 149 0.32 1.78 -12.20
N THR A 150 0.00 3.08 -12.19
CA THR A 150 -0.73 3.77 -11.13
C THR A 150 -2.16 3.28 -10.94
N GLU A 151 -2.70 2.52 -11.89
CA GLU A 151 -4.04 1.93 -11.83
C GLU A 151 -3.98 0.45 -11.39
N GLY A 152 -2.77 -0.09 -11.18
CA GLY A 152 -2.55 -1.49 -10.82
C GLY A 152 -2.56 -2.45 -12.01
N GLU A 153 -2.60 -1.93 -13.23
CA GLU A 153 -2.57 -2.74 -14.46
C GLU A 153 -1.16 -3.26 -14.71
N ALA A 154 -1.03 -4.55 -14.98
CA ALA A 154 0.24 -5.17 -15.31
C ALA A 154 0.67 -4.81 -16.74
N LEU A 155 1.75 -4.04 -16.87
CA LEU A 155 2.29 -3.58 -18.14
C LEU A 155 3.33 -4.55 -18.73
N TYR A 156 4.11 -5.21 -17.88
CA TYR A 156 5.20 -6.09 -18.32
C TYR A 156 5.51 -7.18 -17.30
N TYR A 157 5.81 -8.39 -17.77
CA TYR A 157 6.23 -9.50 -16.93
C TYR A 157 7.76 -9.59 -16.91
N LEU A 158 8.38 -9.28 -15.76
CA LEU A 158 9.84 -9.40 -15.58
C LEU A 158 10.29 -10.86 -15.55
N THR A 159 9.44 -11.75 -15.05
CA THR A 159 9.67 -13.20 -15.00
C THR A 159 8.69 -13.92 -15.92
N LEU A 160 9.18 -14.78 -16.82
CA LEU A 160 8.32 -15.51 -17.78
C LEU A 160 7.80 -16.85 -17.25
N ASP A 161 8.60 -17.56 -16.45
CA ASP A 161 8.23 -18.91 -15.98
C ASP A 161 7.25 -18.88 -14.80
N GLY A 162 7.30 -17.81 -14.02
CA GLY A 162 6.63 -17.68 -12.74
C GLY A 162 7.16 -18.66 -11.69
N VAL A 163 6.67 -18.51 -10.46
CA VAL A 163 6.97 -19.41 -9.34
C VAL A 163 5.68 -20.10 -8.93
N ASN A 164 5.70 -21.44 -8.87
CA ASN A 164 4.56 -22.21 -8.39
C ASN A 164 4.27 -21.84 -6.93
N VAL A 165 3.00 -21.63 -6.62
CA VAL A 165 2.56 -21.30 -5.27
C VAL A 165 1.30 -22.08 -4.92
N VAL A 166 1.20 -22.49 -3.66
CA VAL A 166 -0.04 -23.03 -3.10
C VAL A 166 -0.65 -21.90 -2.26
N LEU A 167 -1.82 -21.42 -2.66
CA LEU A 167 -2.53 -20.35 -1.96
C LEU A 167 -3.27 -20.92 -0.74
N ASP A 168 -2.51 -21.44 0.21
CA ASP A 168 -3.00 -21.87 1.51
C ASP A 168 -1.99 -21.46 2.58
N LYS A 169 -2.46 -20.94 3.70
CA LYS A 169 -1.62 -20.41 4.80
C LYS A 169 -0.62 -21.42 5.36
N ASP A 170 -0.91 -22.72 5.28
CA ASP A 170 -0.05 -23.77 5.82
C ASP A 170 1.14 -24.03 4.87
N PHE A 171 1.00 -23.64 3.60
CA PHE A 171 2.05 -23.75 2.56
C PHE A 171 2.73 -22.41 2.26
N LEU A 172 1.99 -21.31 2.35
CA LEU A 172 2.45 -19.94 2.15
C LEU A 172 2.56 -19.24 3.52
N THR A 173 3.60 -19.59 4.26
CA THR A 173 3.80 -19.18 5.66
C THR A 173 4.32 -17.75 5.83
N GLY A 174 4.61 -17.04 4.74
CA GLY A 174 5.10 -15.66 4.76
C GLY A 174 4.94 -14.96 3.42
N VAL A 175 5.19 -13.65 3.43
CA VAL A 175 5.11 -12.78 2.24
C VAL A 175 6.27 -13.14 1.28
N PRO A 176 6.01 -13.60 0.05
CA PRO A 176 7.08 -13.89 -0.90
C PRO A 176 7.88 -12.63 -1.25
N LEU A 177 9.18 -12.78 -1.41
CA LEU A 177 10.07 -11.66 -1.71
C LEU A 177 10.06 -11.33 -3.20
N ILE A 178 10.09 -10.04 -3.51
CA ILE A 178 10.38 -9.53 -4.86
C ILE A 178 11.90 -9.55 -5.03
N MET A 179 12.39 -10.25 -6.05
CA MET A 179 13.81 -10.41 -6.31
C MET A 179 14.34 -9.38 -7.29
N SER A 180 13.51 -8.89 -8.22
CA SER A 180 13.89 -7.85 -9.17
C SER A 180 13.99 -6.48 -8.51
N LYS A 181 14.79 -5.61 -9.13
CA LYS A 181 15.10 -4.28 -8.62
C LYS A 181 14.93 -3.24 -9.72
N TYR A 182 14.30 -2.13 -9.37
CA TYR A 182 14.38 -0.91 -10.16
C TYR A 182 15.82 -0.39 -10.15
N ILE A 183 16.37 -0.08 -11.33
CA ILE A 183 17.72 0.47 -11.47
C ILE A 183 17.64 1.94 -11.91
N ALA A 184 16.92 2.21 -12.99
CA ALA A 184 16.70 3.55 -13.53
C ALA A 184 15.43 3.53 -14.39
N LYS A 185 15.06 4.68 -14.94
CA LYS A 185 13.94 4.79 -15.87
C LYS A 185 14.03 3.71 -16.95
N ASP A 186 12.97 2.92 -17.09
CA ASP A 186 12.84 1.82 -18.05
C ASP A 186 13.87 0.69 -17.89
N LEU A 187 14.63 0.63 -16.80
CA LEU A 187 15.72 -0.33 -16.59
C LEU A 187 15.59 -1.07 -15.26
N TYR A 188 15.54 -2.39 -15.33
CA TYR A 188 15.31 -3.27 -14.19
C TYR A 188 16.37 -4.37 -14.14
N ALA A 189 16.81 -4.74 -12.94
CA ALA A 189 17.64 -5.91 -12.72
C ALA A 189 16.74 -7.06 -12.27
N VAL A 190 16.74 -8.15 -13.02
CA VAL A 190 15.94 -9.35 -12.76
C VAL A 190 16.86 -10.47 -12.31
N LYS A 191 16.57 -11.08 -11.16
CA LYS A 191 17.37 -12.19 -10.65
C LYS A 191 16.95 -13.49 -11.33
N GLN A 192 17.91 -14.21 -11.89
CA GLN A 192 17.71 -15.48 -12.57
C GLN A 192 17.77 -16.67 -11.61
N LYS A 193 17.31 -17.83 -12.08
CA LYS A 193 17.28 -19.09 -11.30
C LYS A 193 18.68 -19.57 -10.90
N ASP A 194 19.70 -19.27 -11.70
CA ASP A 194 21.11 -19.58 -11.44
C ASP A 194 21.79 -18.55 -10.50
N ASN A 195 21.00 -17.69 -9.84
CA ASN A 195 21.43 -16.57 -9.00
C ASN A 195 22.21 -15.46 -9.72
N THR A 196 22.25 -15.45 -11.05
CA THR A 196 22.79 -14.32 -11.82
C THR A 196 21.76 -13.21 -12.00
N TRP A 197 22.19 -12.07 -12.53
CA TRP A 197 21.33 -10.91 -12.79
C TRP A 197 21.26 -10.61 -14.27
N SER A 198 20.07 -10.29 -14.77
CA SER A 198 19.87 -9.74 -16.11
C SER A 198 19.38 -8.31 -16.01
N LEU A 199 19.91 -7.42 -16.86
CA LEU A 199 19.38 -6.09 -17.04
C LEU A 199 18.34 -6.12 -18.16
N VAL A 200 17.11 -5.74 -17.82
CA VAL A 200 15.97 -5.72 -18.73
C VAL A 200 15.58 -4.27 -18.96
N LYS A 201 15.63 -3.84 -20.22
CA LYS A 201 15.13 -2.53 -20.64
C LYS A 201 13.70 -2.68 -21.16
N VAL A 202 12.75 -2.06 -20.49
CA VAL A 202 11.32 -2.14 -20.83
C VAL A 202 10.88 -0.80 -21.40
N LYS A 203 10.55 -0.76 -22.69
CA LYS A 203 9.90 0.42 -23.28
C LYS A 203 8.41 0.33 -22.98
N MET A 204 7.90 1.24 -22.17
CA MET A 204 6.47 1.39 -21.91
C MET A 204 5.81 2.30 -22.93
#